data_AF-A0A365XR69-F1
#
_entry.id   AF-A0A365XR69-F1
#
_cell.length_a   1.000
_cell.length_b   1.000
_cell.length_c   1.000
_cell.angle_alpha   90.00
_cell.angle_beta   90.00
_cell.angle_gamma   90.00
#
_symmetry.space_group_name_H-M   'P 1'
#
loop_
_entity.id
_entity.type
_entity.pdbx_description
1 polymer ?
#
loop_
_entity_poly.entity_id
_entity_poly.type
_entity_poly.pdbx_seq_one_letter_code
_entity_poly.pdbx_strand_id
1 'polypeptide(L)'
;MGAYSNEDVIRFVEDDMLPEERRRFVAAMAEDSELSAAVSTYQLLKETLSRRLPEDVHAAELRRELKRRRQEFFSRPGKVIAIRRLVAAAAGVAAIVMVILLLRHTGKADYMGTYGHVDMQVSVERGSNQDSLLQSAALFFNEQAYDKAIPILDQYLRTDSSSATALFYRGIARLRSGAISDGLNDLDQVFRGASLFKYDAAFYTALYYAQQQDKKDALAWLRKIPADAAIAGKAAALEKDLKN
;
A
#
# COMPACT_ATOMS: atom_id res chain seq x y z
N MET A 1 40.78 -39.11 28.19
CA MET A 1 39.49 -38.97 27.49
C MET A 1 39.36 -37.59 26.84
N GLY A 2 39.62 -37.45 25.53
CA GLY A 2 39.60 -36.14 24.85
C GLY A 2 38.44 -35.91 23.86
N ALA A 3 37.92 -36.97 23.24
CA ALA A 3 36.95 -36.86 22.14
C ALA A 3 35.55 -37.41 22.45
N TYR A 4 35.42 -38.27 23.45
CA TYR A 4 34.16 -38.93 23.82
C TYR A 4 33.94 -38.84 25.32
N SER A 5 32.69 -38.62 25.70
CA SER A 5 32.23 -38.51 27.09
C SER A 5 31.75 -39.85 27.64
N ASN A 6 31.52 -39.91 28.95
CA ASN A 6 30.86 -41.07 29.58
C ASN A 6 29.45 -41.31 29.03
N GLU A 7 28.75 -40.25 28.59
CA GLU A 7 27.45 -40.38 27.93
C GLU A 7 27.57 -41.10 26.58
N ASP A 8 28.64 -40.85 25.83
CA ASP A 8 28.90 -41.55 24.57
C ASP A 8 29.21 -43.04 24.82
N VAL A 9 29.95 -43.36 25.88
CA VAL A 9 30.18 -44.76 26.28
C VAL A 9 28.86 -45.47 26.59
N ILE A 10 27.95 -44.82 27.32
CA ILE A 10 26.61 -45.36 27.62
C ILE A 10 25.82 -45.58 26.34
N ARG A 11 25.72 -44.55 25.48
CA ARG A 11 24.97 -44.62 24.21
C ARG A 11 25.51 -45.71 23.28
N PHE A 12 26.82 -45.93 23.26
CA PHE A 12 27.42 -47.02 22.49
C PHE A 12 27.02 -48.40 23.02
N VAL A 13 27.08 -48.61 24.34
CA VAL A 13 26.74 -49.91 24.97
C VAL A 13 25.24 -50.21 24.99
N GLU A 14 24.39 -49.17 24.97
CA GLU A 14 22.92 -49.30 24.85
C GLU A 14 22.42 -49.40 23.40
N ASP A 15 23.32 -49.38 22.40
CA ASP A 15 22.98 -49.38 20.96
C ASP A 15 22.14 -48.15 20.52
N ASP A 16 22.31 -47.02 21.22
CA ASP A 16 21.62 -45.75 21.01
C ASP A 16 22.47 -44.74 20.18
N MET A 17 23.44 -45.25 19.41
CA MET A 17 24.23 -44.47 18.45
C MET A 17 23.74 -44.67 17.01
N LEU A 18 23.79 -43.61 16.20
CA LEU A 18 23.51 -43.73 14.77
C LEU A 18 24.57 -44.62 14.08
N PRO A 19 24.25 -45.32 12.97
CA PRO A 19 25.19 -46.25 12.34
C PRO A 19 26.55 -45.65 11.97
N GLU A 20 26.56 -44.40 11.49
CA GLU A 20 27.79 -43.68 11.13
C GLU A 20 28.57 -43.20 12.37
N GLU A 21 27.87 -42.80 13.43
CA GLU A 21 28.46 -42.40 14.71
C GLU A 21 29.12 -43.61 15.39
N ARG A 22 28.43 -44.76 15.41
CA ARG A 22 28.94 -46.02 15.95
C ARG A 22 30.21 -46.49 15.25
N ARG A 23 30.30 -46.34 13.93
CA ARG A 23 31.52 -46.68 13.16
C ARG A 23 32.73 -45.85 13.59
N ARG A 24 32.54 -44.54 13.78
CA ARG A 24 33.59 -43.63 14.26
C ARG A 24 33.99 -43.92 15.69
N PHE A 25 33.02 -44.25 16.54
CA PHE A 25 33.28 -44.64 17.92
C PHE A 25 34.13 -45.90 18.01
N VAL A 26 33.80 -46.93 17.23
CA VAL A 26 34.58 -48.18 17.15
C VAL A 26 35.99 -47.93 16.63
N ALA A 27 36.15 -47.07 15.61
CA ALA A 27 37.47 -46.69 15.11
C ALA A 27 38.30 -45.98 16.20
N ALA A 28 37.67 -45.07 16.96
CA ALA A 28 38.33 -44.37 18.05
C ALA A 28 38.73 -45.30 19.20
N MET A 29 37.95 -46.35 19.51
CA MET A 29 38.31 -47.35 20.51
C MET A 29 39.57 -48.16 20.14
N ALA A 30 39.88 -48.30 18.84
CA ALA A 30 41.09 -48.99 18.40
C ALA A 30 42.35 -48.14 18.64
N GLU A 31 42.20 -46.82 18.72
CA GLU A 31 43.29 -45.86 18.90
C GLU A 31 43.42 -45.39 20.36
N ASP A 32 42.30 -45.32 21.09
CA ASP A 32 42.23 -44.84 22.48
C ASP A 32 41.96 -46.00 23.46
N SER A 33 43.01 -46.43 24.15
CA SER A 33 42.96 -47.50 25.15
C SER A 33 42.16 -47.11 26.40
N GLU A 34 42.06 -45.82 26.74
CA GLU A 34 41.28 -45.30 27.86
C GLU A 34 39.78 -45.39 27.55
N LEU A 35 39.39 -45.07 26.32
CA LEU A 35 38.03 -45.23 25.83
C LEU A 35 37.61 -46.72 25.79
N SER A 36 38.48 -47.61 25.30
CA SER A 36 38.22 -49.05 25.31
C SER A 36 38.08 -49.61 26.74
N ALA A 37 38.89 -49.13 27.68
CA ALA A 37 38.79 -49.50 29.09
C ALA A 37 37.46 -49.03 29.70
N ALA A 38 37.05 -47.79 29.43
CA ALA A 38 35.80 -47.24 29.93
C ALA A 38 34.56 -48.01 29.43
N VAL A 39 34.54 -48.39 28.15
CA VAL A 39 33.50 -49.25 27.58
C VAL A 39 33.44 -50.61 28.29
N SER A 40 34.60 -51.24 28.51
CA SER A 40 34.70 -52.54 29.18
C SER A 40 34.22 -52.46 30.64
N THR A 41 34.59 -51.42 31.37
CA THR A 41 34.14 -51.17 32.75
C THR A 41 32.61 -51.00 32.80
N TYR A 42 32.03 -50.24 31.88
CA TYR A 42 30.59 -50.04 31.82
C TYR A 42 29.84 -51.33 31.49
N GLN A 43 30.34 -52.14 30.55
CA GLN A 43 29.77 -53.45 30.23
C GLN A 43 29.76 -54.39 31.44
N LEU A 44 30.87 -54.46 32.18
CA LEU A 44 30.98 -55.28 33.40
C LEU A 44 30.00 -54.80 34.49
N LEU A 45 29.90 -53.48 34.69
CA LEU A 45 28.96 -52.89 35.63
C LEU A 45 27.51 -53.23 35.27
N LYS A 46 27.15 -53.06 33.99
CA LYS A 46 25.83 -53.40 33.46
C LYS A 46 25.50 -54.88 33.69
N GLU A 47 26.40 -55.78 33.33
CA GLU A 47 26.22 -57.22 33.53
C GLU A 47 26.04 -57.58 35.02
N THR A 48 26.85 -56.97 35.90
CA THR A 48 26.77 -57.19 37.34
C THR A 48 25.44 -56.71 37.92
N LEU A 49 24.95 -55.55 37.47
CA LEU A 49 23.66 -55.01 37.88
C LEU A 49 22.49 -55.85 37.34
N SER A 50 22.52 -56.25 36.06
CA SER A 50 21.50 -57.10 35.45
C SER A 50 21.40 -58.48 36.11
N ARG A 51 22.48 -59.01 36.70
CA ARG A 51 22.44 -60.25 37.48
C ARG A 51 21.83 -60.09 38.87
N ARG A 52 21.94 -58.89 39.48
CA ARG A 52 21.47 -58.61 40.85
C ARG A 52 20.08 -57.99 40.92
N LEU A 53 19.66 -57.32 39.85
CA LEU A 53 18.32 -56.75 39.72
C LEU A 53 17.56 -57.57 38.67
N PRO A 54 16.39 -58.17 39.00
CA PRO A 54 15.58 -58.88 38.02
C PRO A 54 15.18 -57.92 36.88
N GLU A 55 15.11 -58.41 35.64
CA GLU A 55 14.62 -57.62 34.52
C GLU A 55 13.23 -57.06 34.83
N ASP A 56 13.11 -55.74 34.79
CA ASP A 56 11.82 -55.07 34.97
C ASP A 56 10.95 -55.33 33.74
N VAL A 57 10.07 -56.32 33.86
CA VAL A 57 9.11 -56.74 32.82
C VAL A 57 8.31 -55.55 32.30
N HIS A 58 8.00 -54.55 33.15
CA HIS A 58 7.21 -53.38 32.75
C HIS A 58 8.02 -52.41 31.89
N ALA A 59 9.32 -52.27 32.16
CA ALA A 59 10.21 -51.44 31.34
C ALA A 59 10.42 -52.05 29.94
N ALA A 60 10.48 -53.38 29.83
CA ALA A 60 10.58 -54.09 28.56
C ALA A 60 9.31 -53.93 27.70
N GLU A 61 8.13 -54.03 28.33
CA GLU A 61 6.84 -53.79 27.67
C GLU A 61 6.71 -52.34 27.19
N LEU A 62 7.08 -51.36 28.02
CA LEU A 62 7.06 -49.95 27.65
C LEU A 62 7.98 -49.64 26.47
N ARG A 63 9.21 -50.18 26.46
CA ARG A 63 10.14 -50.02 25.33
C ARG A 63 9.58 -50.59 24.03
N ARG A 64 8.93 -51.77 24.09
CA ARG A 64 8.26 -52.36 22.91
C ARG A 64 7.15 -51.47 22.39
N GLU A 65 6.32 -50.93 23.28
CA GLU A 65 5.22 -50.05 22.92
C GLU A 65 5.71 -48.75 22.28
N LEU A 66 6.73 -48.13 22.85
CA LEU A 66 7.34 -46.90 22.31
C LEU A 66 7.98 -47.14 20.95
N LYS A 67 8.67 -48.28 20.75
CA LYS A 67 9.29 -48.63 19.46
C LYS A 67 8.24 -48.88 18.37
N ARG A 68 7.13 -49.53 18.71
CA ARG A 68 5.98 -49.74 17.81
C ARG A 68 5.36 -48.41 17.38
N ARG A 69 5.04 -47.54 18.34
CA ARG A 69 4.44 -46.22 18.05
C ARG A 69 5.40 -45.30 17.28
N ARG A 70 6.70 -45.37 17.55
CA ARG A 70 7.69 -44.60 16.78
C ARG A 70 7.62 -44.92 15.28
N GLN A 71 7.50 -46.19 14.91
CA GLN A 71 7.36 -46.58 13.50
C GLN A 71 6.01 -46.14 12.90
N GLU A 72 4.94 -46.14 13.69
CA GLU A 72 3.63 -45.70 13.21
C GLU A 72 3.57 -44.19 12.92
N PHE A 73 4.17 -43.36 13.78
CA PHE A 73 4.06 -41.90 13.69
C PHE A 73 5.22 -41.19 13.01
N PHE A 74 6.41 -41.82 12.89
CA PHE A 74 7.62 -41.16 12.38
C PHE A 74 8.22 -41.78 11.11
N SER A 75 7.57 -42.78 10.49
CA SER A 75 8.08 -43.45 9.27
C SER A 75 7.80 -42.72 7.96
N ARG A 76 7.09 -41.58 7.97
CA ARG A 76 6.89 -40.75 6.78
C ARG A 76 7.67 -39.45 6.93
N PRO A 77 8.75 -39.22 6.17
CA PRO A 77 9.31 -37.88 6.07
C PRO A 77 8.23 -36.99 5.46
N GLY A 78 7.61 -36.14 6.28
CA GLY A 78 6.66 -35.15 5.80
C GLY A 78 7.28 -34.35 4.67
N LYS A 79 6.52 -34.10 3.60
CA LYS A 79 7.03 -33.39 2.41
C LYS A 79 7.41 -31.96 2.81
N VAL A 80 8.69 -31.74 3.10
CA VAL A 80 9.21 -30.44 3.52
C VAL A 80 9.18 -29.51 2.32
N ILE A 81 8.16 -28.66 2.22
CA ILE A 81 8.15 -27.58 1.23
C ILE A 81 9.11 -26.52 1.77
N ALA A 82 10.18 -26.24 1.01
CA ALA A 82 11.13 -25.20 1.39
C ALA A 82 10.40 -23.86 1.55
N ILE A 83 10.32 -23.36 2.80
CA ILE A 83 9.68 -22.08 3.16
C ILE A 83 10.18 -20.92 2.29
N ARG A 84 11.44 -21.00 1.80
CA ARG A 84 12.00 -20.07 0.79
C ARG A 84 11.12 -19.88 -0.44
N ARG A 85 10.42 -20.91 -0.92
CA ARG A 85 9.53 -20.82 -2.10
C ARG A 85 8.25 -20.06 -1.78
N LEU A 86 7.69 -20.25 -0.58
CA LEU A 86 6.50 -19.51 -0.12
C LEU A 86 6.83 -18.04 0.15
N VAL A 87 7.98 -17.77 0.79
CA VAL A 87 8.46 -16.40 1.03
C VAL A 87 8.76 -15.68 -0.29
N ALA A 88 9.38 -16.36 -1.27
CA ALA A 88 9.61 -15.80 -2.60
C ALA A 88 8.30 -15.49 -3.35
N ALA A 89 7.31 -16.39 -3.26
CA ALA A 89 5.99 -16.15 -3.87
C ALA A 89 5.24 -14.97 -3.21
N ALA A 90 5.27 -14.86 -1.88
CA ALA A 90 4.65 -13.75 -1.14
C ALA A 90 5.35 -12.40 -1.42
N ALA A 91 6.69 -12.39 -1.52
CA ALA A 91 7.45 -11.20 -1.88
C ALA A 91 7.15 -10.72 -3.31
N GLY A 92 6.92 -11.64 -4.25
CA GLY A 92 6.49 -11.31 -5.61
C GLY A 92 5.14 -10.59 -5.65
N VAL A 93 4.15 -11.07 -4.88
CA VAL A 93 2.83 -10.43 -4.79
C VAL A 93 2.93 -9.02 -4.17
N ALA A 94 3.70 -8.86 -3.10
CA ALA A 94 3.91 -7.56 -2.46
C ALA A 94 4.63 -6.57 -3.40
N ALA A 95 5.62 -7.02 -4.17
CA ALA A 95 6.31 -6.20 -5.16
C ALA A 95 5.38 -5.77 -6.30
N ILE A 96 4.52 -6.66 -6.80
CA ILE A 96 3.52 -6.33 -7.82
C ILE A 96 2.50 -5.32 -7.29
N VAL A 97 2.00 -5.50 -6.07
CA VAL A 97 1.09 -4.54 -5.43
C VAL A 97 1.77 -3.19 -5.23
N MET A 98 3.03 -3.18 -4.80
CA MET A 98 3.82 -1.96 -4.66
C MET A 98 4.08 -1.27 -6.00
N VAL A 99 4.37 -2.02 -7.07
CA VAL A 99 4.50 -1.49 -8.43
C VAL A 99 3.16 -0.93 -8.93
N ILE A 100 2.03 -1.60 -8.68
CA ILE A 100 0.69 -1.09 -9.04
C ILE A 100 0.37 0.20 -8.25
N LEU A 101 0.71 0.27 -6.97
CA LEU A 101 0.51 1.46 -6.14
C LEU A 101 1.41 2.62 -6.58
N LEU A 102 2.67 2.33 -6.95
CA LEU A 102 3.59 3.33 -7.51
C LEU A 102 3.09 3.83 -8.88
N LEU A 103 2.64 2.93 -9.77
CA LEU A 103 2.06 3.30 -11.07
C LEU A 103 0.78 4.14 -10.94
N ARG A 104 -0.03 3.96 -9.88
CA ARG A 104 -1.17 4.86 -9.60
C ARG A 104 -0.76 6.26 -9.15
N HIS A 105 0.42 6.40 -8.53
CA HIS A 105 0.88 7.67 -7.97
C HIS A 105 1.77 8.45 -8.96
N THR A 106 2.44 7.78 -9.88
CA THR A 106 3.30 8.43 -10.88
C THR A 106 2.50 8.93 -12.08
N GLY A 107 2.27 10.24 -12.15
CA GLY A 107 2.11 10.95 -13.43
C GLY A 107 0.69 11.27 -13.90
N LYS A 108 -0.26 11.58 -13.01
CA LYS A 108 -1.44 12.33 -13.47
C LYS A 108 -1.01 13.76 -13.77
N ALA A 109 -1.15 14.19 -15.01
CA ALA A 109 -0.92 15.59 -15.39
C ALA A 109 -1.84 16.48 -14.55
N ASP A 110 -1.26 17.41 -13.80
CA ASP A 110 -1.99 18.38 -12.99
C ASP A 110 -2.44 19.56 -13.88
N TYR A 111 -3.47 19.31 -14.67
CA TYR A 111 -4.05 20.32 -15.53
C TYR A 111 -4.63 21.47 -14.69
N MET A 112 -5.35 21.15 -13.61
CA MET A 112 -6.00 22.16 -12.76
C MET A 112 -4.99 23.11 -12.07
N GLY A 113 -3.81 22.60 -11.69
CA GLY A 113 -2.71 23.42 -11.19
C GLY A 113 -2.03 24.25 -12.28
N THR A 114 -1.81 23.65 -13.47
CA THR A 114 -1.08 24.30 -14.58
C THR A 114 -1.89 25.41 -15.25
N TYR A 115 -3.16 25.17 -15.51
CA TYR A 115 -4.01 26.02 -16.35
C TYR A 115 -5.10 26.78 -15.57
N GLY A 116 -5.41 26.33 -14.35
CA GLY A 116 -6.57 26.78 -13.60
C GLY A 116 -6.35 27.98 -12.69
N HIS A 117 -5.18 28.62 -12.72
CA HIS A 117 -4.93 29.81 -11.92
C HIS A 117 -5.78 30.99 -12.41
N VAL A 118 -6.57 31.55 -11.49
CA VAL A 118 -7.42 32.72 -11.67
C VAL A 118 -7.52 33.44 -10.35
N ASP A 119 -7.45 34.76 -10.41
CA ASP A 119 -7.75 35.63 -9.28
C ASP A 119 -9.14 36.21 -9.46
N MET A 120 -9.85 36.34 -8.34
CA MET A 120 -11.06 37.12 -8.26
C MET A 120 -10.72 38.60 -8.26
N GLN A 121 -11.05 39.25 -9.38
CA GLN A 121 -10.94 40.69 -9.53
C GLN A 121 -12.30 41.33 -9.29
N VAL A 122 -12.33 42.33 -8.41
CA VAL A 122 -13.55 43.07 -8.08
C VAL A 122 -13.30 44.54 -8.42
N SER A 123 -14.10 45.08 -9.34
CA SER A 123 -14.09 46.51 -9.62
C SER A 123 -14.65 47.26 -8.42
N VAL A 124 -13.87 48.21 -7.89
CA VAL A 124 -14.28 49.07 -6.77
C VAL A 124 -15.11 50.22 -7.33
N GLU A 125 -16.30 49.91 -7.84
CA GLU A 125 -17.25 50.94 -8.26
C GLU A 125 -18.34 51.10 -7.19
N ARG A 126 -18.02 51.94 -6.20
CA ARG A 126 -18.96 52.60 -5.27
C ARG A 126 -19.62 51.72 -4.19
N GLY A 127 -18.86 51.45 -3.12
CA GLY A 127 -19.28 51.59 -1.71
C GLY A 127 -20.60 50.97 -1.23
N SER A 128 -21.13 49.93 -1.89
CA SER A 128 -22.34 49.23 -1.44
C SER A 128 -21.98 48.01 -0.58
N ASN A 129 -22.94 47.53 0.22
CA ASN A 129 -22.80 46.27 0.96
C ASN A 129 -22.63 45.04 0.03
N GLN A 130 -23.02 45.15 -1.24
CA GLN A 130 -22.80 44.08 -2.21
C GLN A 130 -21.34 44.07 -2.69
N ASP A 131 -20.74 45.24 -2.88
CA ASP A 131 -19.32 45.35 -3.23
C ASP A 131 -18.44 44.84 -2.09
N SER A 132 -18.83 45.06 -0.83
CA SER A 132 -18.09 44.56 0.33
C SER A 132 -18.13 43.02 0.45
N LEU A 133 -19.24 42.37 0.04
CA LEU A 133 -19.33 40.91 -0.02
C LEU A 133 -18.41 40.33 -1.10
N LEU A 134 -18.43 40.88 -2.33
CA LEU A 134 -17.53 40.40 -3.38
C LEU A 134 -16.06 40.65 -3.05
N GLN A 135 -15.73 41.79 -2.44
CA GLN A 135 -14.35 42.05 -1.98
C GLN A 135 -13.90 41.04 -0.92
N SER A 136 -14.77 40.73 0.05
CA SER A 136 -14.47 39.73 1.08
C SER A 136 -14.35 38.32 0.51
N ALA A 137 -15.23 37.96 -0.44
CA ALA A 137 -15.14 36.70 -1.17
C ALA A 137 -13.83 36.61 -1.96
N ALA A 138 -13.43 37.71 -2.62
CA ALA A 138 -12.20 37.76 -3.42
C ALA A 138 -10.94 37.56 -2.57
N LEU A 139 -10.89 38.15 -1.37
CA LEU A 139 -9.78 37.94 -0.44
C LEU A 139 -9.61 36.45 -0.11
N PHE A 140 -10.67 35.78 0.33
CA PHE A 140 -10.60 34.35 0.64
C PHE A 140 -10.39 33.48 -0.61
N PHE A 141 -10.96 33.84 -1.75
CA PHE A 141 -10.78 33.10 -3.00
C PHE A 141 -9.32 33.13 -3.47
N ASN A 142 -8.69 34.29 -3.43
CA ASN A 142 -7.30 34.49 -3.86
C ASN A 142 -6.31 33.86 -2.87
N GLU A 143 -6.65 33.80 -1.58
CA GLU A 143 -5.93 33.00 -0.57
C GLU A 143 -6.19 31.49 -0.69
N GLN A 144 -6.98 31.05 -1.68
CA GLN A 144 -7.42 29.66 -1.88
C GLN A 144 -8.20 29.07 -0.69
N ALA A 145 -8.71 29.93 0.20
CA ALA A 145 -9.59 29.56 1.32
C ALA A 145 -11.03 29.40 0.82
N TYR A 146 -11.26 28.45 -0.09
CA TYR A 146 -12.54 28.24 -0.78
C TYR A 146 -13.70 27.99 0.19
N ASP A 147 -13.47 27.25 1.28
CA ASP A 147 -14.49 26.98 2.31
C ASP A 147 -15.01 28.24 2.99
N LYS A 148 -14.21 29.32 3.01
CA LYS A 148 -14.62 30.64 3.52
C LYS A 148 -15.24 31.52 2.43
N ALA A 149 -14.77 31.41 1.19
CA ALA A 149 -15.29 32.19 0.06
C ALA A 149 -16.71 31.77 -0.35
N ILE A 150 -17.00 30.46 -0.38
CA ILE A 150 -18.29 29.90 -0.80
C ILE A 150 -19.48 30.48 -0.02
N PRO A 151 -19.51 30.50 1.33
CA PRO A 151 -20.67 31.02 2.07
C PRO A 151 -20.91 32.52 1.83
N ILE A 152 -19.87 33.30 1.55
CA ILE A 152 -19.98 34.73 1.23
C ILE A 152 -20.59 34.90 -0.18
N LEU A 153 -20.15 34.09 -1.14
CA LEU A 153 -20.72 34.07 -2.49
C LEU A 153 -22.17 33.57 -2.48
N ASP A 154 -22.51 32.60 -1.63
CA ASP A 154 -23.90 32.17 -1.40
C ASP A 154 -24.76 33.32 -0.87
N GLN A 155 -24.24 34.09 0.10
CA GLN A 155 -24.94 35.27 0.61
C GLN A 155 -25.15 36.32 -0.48
N TYR A 156 -24.15 36.58 -1.31
CA TYR A 156 -24.28 37.51 -2.44
C TYR A 156 -25.36 37.06 -3.43
N LEU A 157 -25.34 35.78 -3.80
CA LEU A 157 -26.29 35.19 -4.76
C LEU A 157 -27.73 35.07 -4.23
N ARG A 158 -27.97 35.20 -2.91
CA ARG A 158 -29.34 35.39 -2.39
C ARG A 158 -29.93 36.74 -2.78
N THR A 159 -29.09 37.73 -3.06
CA THR A 159 -29.53 39.07 -3.45
C THR A 159 -29.54 39.24 -4.97
N ASP A 160 -28.49 38.80 -5.65
CA ASP A 160 -28.46 38.71 -7.11
C ASP A 160 -28.13 37.29 -7.55
N SER A 161 -29.17 36.46 -7.68
CA SER A 161 -29.05 35.06 -8.10
C SER A 161 -28.52 34.87 -9.52
N SER A 162 -28.50 35.93 -10.33
CA SER A 162 -28.08 35.89 -11.74
C SER A 162 -26.66 36.39 -11.97
N SER A 163 -25.96 36.81 -10.90
CA SER A 163 -24.60 37.34 -11.00
C SER A 163 -23.64 36.32 -11.56
N ALA A 164 -23.27 36.51 -12.83
CA ALA A 164 -22.33 35.63 -13.50
C ALA A 164 -20.95 35.62 -12.82
N THR A 165 -20.52 36.74 -12.24
CA THR A 165 -19.28 36.84 -11.47
C THR A 165 -19.33 35.93 -10.25
N ALA A 166 -20.36 36.07 -9.41
CA ALA A 166 -20.45 35.26 -8.19
C ALA A 166 -20.68 33.78 -8.51
N LEU A 167 -21.50 33.44 -9.50
CA LEU A 167 -21.68 32.06 -9.96
C LEU A 167 -20.36 31.46 -10.47
N PHE A 168 -19.60 32.19 -11.28
CA PHE A 168 -18.33 31.72 -11.84
C PHE A 168 -17.31 31.40 -10.74
N TYR A 169 -17.05 32.36 -9.85
CA TYR A 169 -16.08 32.17 -8.77
C TYR A 169 -16.55 31.13 -7.75
N ARG A 170 -17.85 31.06 -7.44
CA ARG A 170 -18.39 30.00 -6.56
C ARG A 170 -18.26 28.63 -7.22
N GLY A 171 -18.49 28.55 -8.52
CA GLY A 171 -18.31 27.34 -9.30
C GLY A 171 -16.88 26.79 -9.18
N ILE A 172 -15.88 27.64 -9.39
CA ILE A 172 -14.46 27.27 -9.25
C ILE A 172 -14.12 26.89 -7.80
N ALA A 173 -14.58 27.68 -6.83
CA ALA A 173 -14.34 27.39 -5.41
C ALA A 173 -14.93 26.03 -5.01
N ARG A 174 -16.13 25.70 -5.48
CA ARG A 174 -16.80 24.41 -5.27
C ARG A 174 -16.08 23.25 -5.95
N LEU A 175 -15.59 23.45 -7.17
CA LEU A 175 -14.74 22.44 -7.84
C LEU A 175 -13.47 22.15 -7.02
N ARG A 176 -12.82 23.19 -6.48
CA ARG A 176 -11.55 23.06 -5.74
C ARG A 176 -11.72 22.55 -4.30
N SER A 177 -12.89 22.75 -3.69
CA SER A 177 -13.24 22.25 -2.34
C SER A 177 -13.95 20.88 -2.36
N GLY A 178 -14.26 20.34 -3.54
CA GLY A 178 -14.84 19.00 -3.70
C GLY A 178 -16.37 18.95 -3.83
N ALA A 179 -17.06 20.09 -3.77
CA ALA A 179 -18.48 20.21 -4.09
C ALA A 179 -18.72 20.21 -5.61
N ILE A 180 -18.28 19.14 -6.29
CA ILE A 180 -18.12 19.09 -7.74
C ILE A 180 -19.44 19.32 -8.50
N SER A 181 -20.51 18.61 -8.12
CA SER A 181 -21.80 18.69 -8.81
C SER A 181 -22.36 20.12 -8.80
N ASP A 182 -22.33 20.76 -7.64
CA ASP A 182 -22.80 22.13 -7.47
C ASP A 182 -21.92 23.13 -8.22
N GLY A 183 -20.60 22.90 -8.22
CA GLY A 183 -19.64 23.73 -8.95
C GLY A 183 -19.85 23.67 -10.47
N LEU A 184 -20.03 22.47 -11.03
CA LEU A 184 -20.34 22.29 -12.45
C LEU A 184 -21.68 22.92 -12.82
N ASN A 185 -22.69 22.83 -11.95
CA ASN A 185 -23.99 23.46 -12.18
C ASN A 185 -23.89 25.00 -12.19
N ASP A 186 -23.07 25.59 -11.32
CA ASP A 186 -22.82 27.04 -11.34
C ASP A 186 -22.12 27.47 -12.64
N LEU A 187 -21.09 26.75 -13.07
CA LEU A 187 -20.38 27.04 -14.33
C LEU A 187 -21.28 26.87 -15.55
N ASP A 188 -22.13 25.85 -15.58
CA ASP A 188 -23.08 25.63 -16.67
C ASP A 188 -24.12 26.75 -16.76
N GLN A 189 -24.59 27.30 -15.63
CA GLN A 189 -25.44 28.50 -15.63
C GLN A 189 -24.71 29.71 -16.24
N VAL A 190 -23.45 29.93 -15.89
CA VAL A 190 -22.63 31.01 -16.47
C VAL A 190 -22.45 30.82 -17.98
N PHE A 191 -22.16 29.59 -18.42
CA PHE A 191 -21.98 29.27 -19.84
C PHE A 191 -23.26 29.48 -20.67
N ARG A 192 -24.44 29.18 -20.11
CA ARG A 192 -25.73 29.43 -20.77
C ARG A 192 -26.06 30.92 -20.91
N GLY A 193 -25.43 31.78 -20.12
CA GLY A 193 -25.58 33.24 -20.19
C GLY A 193 -24.83 33.91 -21.34
N ALA A 194 -24.69 35.23 -21.24
CA ALA A 194 -24.00 36.09 -22.19
C ALA A 194 -22.93 36.99 -21.53
N SER A 195 -22.49 36.64 -20.31
CA SER A 195 -21.47 37.41 -19.59
C SER A 195 -20.08 37.19 -20.17
N LEU A 196 -19.13 38.05 -19.78
CA LEU A 196 -17.71 37.89 -20.11
C LEU A 196 -17.14 36.55 -19.63
N PHE A 197 -17.69 35.97 -18.56
CA PHE A 197 -17.26 34.68 -18.01
C PHE A 197 -17.81 33.46 -18.74
N LYS A 198 -18.65 33.64 -19.77
CA LYS A 198 -19.29 32.54 -20.51
C LYS A 198 -18.29 31.47 -20.93
N TYR A 199 -17.23 31.87 -21.63
CA TYR A 199 -16.25 30.93 -22.17
C TYR A 199 -15.21 30.52 -21.14
N ASP A 200 -14.94 31.35 -20.13
CA ASP A 200 -14.17 30.96 -18.95
C ASP A 200 -14.85 29.80 -18.23
N ALA A 201 -16.17 29.82 -18.06
CA ALA A 201 -16.90 28.72 -17.44
C ALA A 201 -16.80 27.41 -18.25
N ALA A 202 -16.87 27.50 -19.58
CA ALA A 202 -16.61 26.36 -20.45
C ALA A 202 -15.18 25.83 -20.30
N PHE A 203 -14.19 26.72 -20.21
CA PHE A 203 -12.79 26.36 -20.01
C PHE A 203 -12.54 25.65 -18.67
N TYR A 204 -13.08 26.19 -17.56
CA TYR A 204 -12.95 25.55 -16.25
C TYR A 204 -13.68 24.21 -16.16
N THR A 205 -14.79 24.06 -16.88
CA THR A 205 -15.47 22.77 -17.02
C THR A 205 -14.62 21.78 -17.80
N ALA A 206 -14.02 22.19 -18.92
CA ALA A 206 -13.07 21.35 -19.66
C ALA A 206 -11.87 20.96 -18.80
N LEU A 207 -11.36 21.89 -17.99
CA LEU A 207 -10.22 21.69 -17.12
C LEU A 207 -10.49 20.65 -16.04
N TYR A 208 -11.70 20.66 -15.47
CA TYR A 208 -12.14 19.61 -14.57
C TYR A 208 -12.11 18.23 -15.25
N TYR A 209 -12.72 18.09 -16.43
CA TYR A 209 -12.72 16.81 -17.15
C TYR A 209 -11.30 16.36 -17.54
N ALA A 210 -10.43 17.29 -17.94
CA ALA A 210 -9.02 17.02 -18.20
C ALA A 210 -8.31 16.44 -16.96
N GLN A 211 -8.53 17.04 -15.79
CA GLN A 211 -8.00 16.56 -14.52
C GLN A 211 -8.48 15.14 -14.19
N GLN A 212 -9.73 14.83 -14.54
CA GLN A 212 -10.33 13.50 -14.37
C GLN A 212 -9.87 12.49 -15.44
N GLN A 213 -8.96 12.88 -16.34
CA GLN A 213 -8.52 12.11 -17.51
C GLN A 213 -9.64 11.80 -18.50
N ASP A 214 -10.77 12.50 -18.43
CA ASP A 214 -11.83 12.45 -19.42
C ASP A 214 -11.52 13.40 -20.58
N LYS A 215 -10.59 12.96 -21.42
CA LYS A 215 -10.16 13.70 -22.61
C LYS A 215 -11.32 13.95 -23.57
N LYS A 216 -12.31 13.05 -23.63
CA LYS A 216 -13.44 13.19 -24.56
C LYS A 216 -14.30 14.39 -24.18
N ASP A 217 -14.70 14.48 -22.91
CA ASP A 217 -15.56 15.56 -22.44
C ASP A 217 -14.78 16.88 -22.32
N ALA A 218 -13.50 16.82 -21.95
CA ALA A 218 -12.63 18.00 -21.97
C ALA A 218 -12.57 18.63 -23.38
N LEU A 219 -12.28 17.84 -24.41
CA LEU A 219 -12.25 18.32 -25.80
C LEU A 219 -13.63 18.79 -26.27
N ALA A 220 -14.72 18.16 -25.83
CA ALA A 220 -16.07 18.59 -26.17
C ALA A 220 -16.39 19.98 -25.60
N TRP A 221 -15.94 20.28 -24.38
CA TRP A 221 -16.09 21.61 -23.77
C TRP A 221 -15.17 22.66 -24.40
N LEU A 222 -13.92 22.31 -24.73
CA LEU A 222 -12.99 23.23 -25.40
C LEU A 222 -13.50 23.69 -26.77
N ARG A 223 -14.16 22.82 -27.54
CA ARG A 223 -14.77 23.17 -28.84
C ARG A 223 -15.89 24.20 -28.75
N LYS A 224 -16.47 24.42 -27.56
CA LYS A 224 -17.50 25.44 -27.35
C LYS A 224 -16.92 26.86 -27.23
N ILE A 225 -15.60 27.00 -27.15
CA ILE A 225 -14.90 28.27 -26.99
C ILE A 225 -14.48 28.78 -28.37
N PRO A 226 -14.98 29.94 -28.82
CA PRO A 226 -14.61 30.50 -30.12
C PRO A 226 -13.19 31.10 -30.06
N ALA A 227 -12.55 31.22 -31.22
CA ALA A 227 -11.14 31.63 -31.33
C ALA A 227 -10.89 33.10 -30.91
N ASP A 228 -11.92 33.94 -30.88
CA ASP A 228 -11.88 35.34 -30.46
C ASP A 228 -12.17 35.54 -28.97
N ALA A 229 -12.53 34.48 -28.23
CA ALA A 229 -12.72 34.58 -26.78
C ALA A 229 -11.40 34.89 -26.06
N ALA A 230 -11.46 35.70 -25.00
CA ALA A 230 -10.27 36.05 -24.21
C ALA A 230 -9.51 34.81 -23.67
N ILE A 231 -10.25 33.74 -23.34
CA ILE A 231 -9.69 32.49 -22.80
C ILE A 231 -9.14 31.54 -23.90
N ALA A 232 -9.33 31.85 -25.19
CA ALA A 232 -9.03 30.94 -26.30
C ALA A 232 -7.57 30.49 -26.34
N GLY A 233 -6.62 31.37 -25.97
CA GLY A 233 -5.20 31.02 -25.87
C GLY A 233 -4.92 29.92 -24.85
N LYS A 234 -5.53 30.00 -23.66
CA LYS A 234 -5.42 28.95 -22.63
C LYS A 234 -6.12 27.66 -23.07
N ALA A 235 -7.29 27.78 -23.71
CA ALA A 235 -8.05 26.65 -24.23
C ALA A 235 -7.25 25.86 -25.28
N ALA A 236 -6.59 26.55 -26.22
CA ALA A 236 -5.77 25.93 -27.26
C ALA A 236 -4.53 25.24 -26.68
N ALA A 237 -3.91 25.82 -25.64
CA ALA A 237 -2.78 25.20 -24.94
C ALA A 237 -3.19 23.90 -24.25
N LEU A 238 -4.30 23.90 -23.51
CA LEU A 238 -4.85 22.69 -22.90
C LEU A 238 -5.24 21.65 -23.96
N GLU A 239 -5.85 22.06 -25.07
CA GLU A 239 -6.21 21.15 -26.17
C GLU A 239 -4.98 20.47 -26.78
N LYS A 240 -3.88 21.21 -26.95
CA LYS A 240 -2.61 20.67 -27.45
C LYS A 240 -2.03 19.63 -26.49
N ASP A 241 -1.98 19.95 -25.20
CA ASP A 241 -1.46 19.03 -24.18
C ASP A 241 -2.31 17.77 -24.02
N LEU A 242 -3.63 17.89 -24.17
CA LEU A 242 -4.51 16.74 -24.17
C LEU A 242 -4.27 15.83 -25.38
N LYS A 243 -3.86 16.37 -26.53
CA LYS A 243 -3.67 15.62 -27.78
C LYS A 243 -2.33 14.89 -27.86
N ASN A 244 -1.30 15.42 -27.21
CA ASN A 244 0.00 14.78 -27.07
C ASN A 244 -0.08 13.55 -26.14
#